data_AF-A0A835RAT9-F1
#
_entry.id   AF-A0A835RAT9-F1
#
_cell.length_a   1.000
_cell.length_b   1.000
_cell.length_c   1.000
_cell.angle_alpha   90.00
_cell.angle_beta   90.00
_cell.angle_gamma   90.00
#
_symmetry.space_group_name_H-M   'P 1'
#
loop_
_entity.id
_entity.type
_entity.pdbx_description
1 polymer ?
#
loop_
_entity_poly.entity_id
_entity_poly.type
_entity_poly.pdbx_seq_one_letter_code
_entity_poly.pdbx_strand_id
1 'polypeptide(L)'
;MGEYYDELRPTEVTVKSVRGDDVLKYGELFTVGFQLDRRGTTSAPDVEIVASAASFVTHSLSMHQRMLRLECVTVEVTVEGPLMALVRVPTSPVTAPTGYYMLTVLSGGIPSKSKWVRFVH
;
A
#
# COMPACT_ATOMS: atom_id res chain seq x y z
N MET A 1 -2.90 -22.06 0.81
CA MET A 1 -3.87 -20.95 0.79
C MET A 1 -4.74 -21.20 -0.42
N GLY A 2 -6.05 -21.36 -0.29
CA GLY A 2 -6.91 -21.69 -1.43
C GLY A 2 -6.93 -20.55 -2.44
N GLU A 3 -7.12 -20.86 -3.73
CA GLU A 3 -7.17 -19.89 -4.85
C GLU A 3 -8.42 -18.99 -4.84
N TYR A 4 -9.20 -19.05 -3.76
CA TYR A 4 -10.45 -18.31 -3.62
C TYR A 4 -10.14 -16.81 -3.53
N TYR A 5 -10.66 -16.04 -4.50
CA TYR A 5 -10.44 -14.60 -4.70
C TYR A 5 -9.08 -14.14 -5.25
N ASP A 6 -8.21 -15.05 -5.68
CA ASP A 6 -6.92 -14.65 -6.28
C ASP A 6 -7.12 -13.82 -7.57
N GLU A 7 -8.20 -14.06 -8.32
CA GLU A 7 -8.57 -13.26 -9.51
C GLU A 7 -9.00 -11.82 -9.17
N LEU A 8 -9.48 -11.57 -7.96
CA LEU A 8 -9.95 -10.27 -7.51
C LEU A 8 -8.87 -9.46 -6.76
N ARG A 9 -7.71 -10.06 -6.52
CA ARG A 9 -6.60 -9.43 -5.80
C ARG A 9 -5.97 -8.33 -6.66
N PRO A 10 -5.56 -7.19 -6.06
CA PRO A 10 -4.71 -6.24 -6.76
C PRO A 10 -3.35 -6.86 -7.15
N THR A 11 -3.00 -6.78 -8.42
CA THR A 11 -1.75 -7.32 -9.00
C THR A 11 -0.81 -6.21 -9.47
N GLU A 12 0.43 -6.59 -9.78
CA GLU A 12 1.47 -5.69 -10.35
C GLU A 12 1.67 -4.38 -9.55
N VAL A 13 1.66 -4.47 -8.23
CA VAL A 13 1.84 -3.30 -7.37
C VAL A 13 3.19 -2.63 -7.64
N THR A 14 3.18 -1.34 -7.95
CA THR A 14 4.35 -0.50 -8.18
C THR A 14 4.31 0.70 -7.26
N VAL A 15 5.49 1.16 -6.83
CA VAL A 15 5.66 2.34 -5.99
C VAL A 15 6.52 3.32 -6.79
N LYS A 16 6.04 4.55 -6.95
CA LYS A 16 6.78 5.62 -7.61
C LYS A 16 6.91 6.77 -6.62
N SER A 17 8.09 6.89 -6.02
CA SER A 17 8.46 8.05 -5.20
C SER A 17 8.97 9.19 -6.08
N VAL A 18 9.09 10.38 -5.49
CA VAL A 18 9.73 11.54 -6.14
C VAL A 18 11.17 11.24 -6.56
N ARG A 19 11.85 10.36 -5.82
CA ARG A 19 13.29 10.04 -6.02
C ARG A 19 13.51 8.84 -6.95
N GLY A 20 12.44 8.12 -7.33
CA GLY A 20 12.51 6.93 -8.18
C GLY A 20 12.97 5.66 -7.46
N ASP A 21 13.09 5.69 -6.13
CA ASP A 21 13.38 4.53 -5.28
C ASP A 21 12.20 4.20 -4.33
N ASP A 22 12.30 3.09 -3.58
CA ASP A 22 11.29 2.70 -2.59
C ASP A 22 11.47 3.43 -1.23
N VAL A 23 12.17 4.57 -1.23
CA VAL A 23 12.42 5.40 -0.04
C VAL A 23 11.46 6.59 -0.05
N LEU A 24 10.66 6.69 1.01
CA LEU A 24 9.55 7.63 1.10
C LEU A 24 9.78 8.57 2.28
N LYS A 25 9.85 9.89 2.04
CA LYS A 25 10.01 10.86 3.13
C LYS A 25 8.68 11.22 3.76
N TYR A 26 8.68 11.46 5.06
CA TYR A 26 7.46 11.86 5.77
C TYR A 26 6.80 13.10 5.19
N GLY A 27 5.47 13.05 5.07
CA GLY A 27 4.64 14.12 4.52
C GLY A 27 4.64 14.24 2.99
N GLU A 28 5.57 13.57 2.28
CA GLU A 28 5.57 13.55 0.81
C GLU A 28 4.40 12.74 0.25
N LEU A 29 4.10 13.00 -1.03
CA LEU A 29 3.17 12.20 -1.82
C LEU A 29 3.96 11.22 -2.70
N PHE A 30 3.41 10.04 -2.87
CA PHE A 30 3.94 9.02 -3.77
C PHE A 30 2.79 8.30 -4.49
N THR A 31 3.09 7.71 -5.64
CA THR A 31 2.08 7.00 -6.43
C THR A 31 2.21 5.49 -6.25
N VAL A 32 1.08 4.84 -6.02
CA VAL A 32 0.95 3.38 -6.00
C VAL A 32 0.17 2.95 -7.23
N GLY A 33 0.83 2.27 -8.16
CA GLY A 33 0.20 1.70 -9.34
C GLY A 33 -0.20 0.25 -9.10
N PHE A 34 -1.39 -0.17 -9.50
CA PHE A 34 -1.84 -1.57 -9.37
C PHE A 34 -2.89 -1.91 -10.43
N GLN A 35 -3.03 -3.21 -10.73
CA GLN A 35 -4.07 -3.73 -11.61
C GLN A 35 -5.16 -4.43 -10.80
N LEU A 36 -6.40 -4.31 -11.26
CA LEU A 36 -7.57 -5.00 -10.72
C LEU A 36 -8.39 -5.55 -11.88
N ASP A 37 -8.91 -6.77 -11.76
CA ASP A 37 -9.97 -7.21 -12.66
C ASP A 37 -11.25 -6.44 -12.31
N ARG A 38 -11.65 -5.55 -13.22
CA ARG A 38 -12.80 -4.65 -13.04
C ARG A 38 -14.00 -5.03 -13.90
N ARG A 39 -14.12 -6.27 -14.41
CA ARG A 39 -15.20 -6.73 -15.34
C ARG A 39 -16.46 -5.85 -15.33
N GLY A 40 -16.51 -4.85 -16.22
CA GLY A 40 -17.68 -4.00 -16.45
C GLY A 40 -17.91 -2.82 -15.49
N THR A 41 -17.01 -2.51 -14.55
CA THR A 41 -17.13 -1.39 -13.61
C THR A 41 -16.22 -0.21 -14.00
N THR A 42 -16.83 0.97 -14.13
CA THR A 42 -16.11 2.22 -14.45
C THR A 42 -15.91 3.10 -13.21
N SER A 43 -16.58 2.81 -12.11
CA SER A 43 -16.45 3.53 -10.85
C SER A 43 -15.09 3.26 -10.19
N ALA A 44 -14.60 4.24 -9.42
CA ALA A 44 -13.43 4.03 -8.58
C ALA A 44 -13.69 2.87 -7.59
N PRO A 45 -12.81 1.84 -7.54
CA PRO A 45 -12.94 0.76 -6.58
C PRO A 45 -12.69 1.28 -5.16
N ASP A 46 -13.32 0.64 -4.18
CA ASP A 46 -13.01 0.87 -2.77
C ASP A 46 -11.65 0.27 -2.44
N VAL A 47 -10.64 1.15 -2.38
CA VAL A 47 -9.24 0.78 -2.22
C VAL A 47 -8.66 1.43 -0.98
N GLU A 48 -7.97 0.62 -0.18
CA GLU A 48 -7.18 1.10 0.95
C GLU A 48 -5.71 0.77 0.74
N ILE A 49 -4.83 1.72 1.05
CA ILE A 49 -3.39 1.49 1.09
C ILE A 49 -2.97 1.37 2.54
N VAL A 50 -2.43 0.22 2.91
CA VAL A 50 -1.95 -0.04 4.27
C VAL A 50 -0.44 -0.30 4.27
N ALA A 51 0.25 0.19 5.30
CA ALA A 51 1.67 -0.05 5.54
C ALA A 51 1.84 -0.77 6.88
N SER A 52 2.40 -1.97 6.85
CA SER A 52 2.61 -2.80 8.05
C SER A 52 4.09 -2.88 8.39
N ALA A 53 4.45 -2.50 9.62
CA ALA A 53 5.81 -2.69 10.11
C ALA A 53 6.08 -4.17 10.36
N ALA A 54 7.27 -4.62 9.96
CA ALA A 54 7.73 -5.97 10.25
C ALA A 54 7.86 -6.17 11.77
N SER A 55 7.38 -7.30 12.26
CA SER A 55 7.42 -7.66 13.68
C SER A 55 8.69 -8.44 14.02
N PHE A 56 9.21 -8.23 15.23
CA PHE A 56 10.09 -9.19 15.88
C PHE A 56 9.30 -9.81 17.04
N VAL A 57 9.18 -11.15 17.04
CA VAL A 57 8.31 -11.87 17.98
C VAL A 57 9.10 -12.93 18.73
N THR A 58 9.07 -12.87 20.06
CA THR A 58 9.59 -13.92 20.94
C THR A 58 8.74 -14.01 22.21
N HIS A 59 8.61 -15.21 22.79
CA HIS A 59 7.83 -15.44 24.01
C HIS A 59 6.41 -14.84 23.97
N SER A 60 5.73 -14.92 22.82
CA SER A 60 4.40 -14.32 22.58
C SER A 60 4.35 -12.79 22.69
N LEU A 61 5.50 -12.12 22.68
CA LEU A 61 5.63 -10.67 22.65
C LEU A 61 6.03 -10.23 21.24
N SER A 62 5.16 -9.48 20.57
CA SER A 62 5.43 -8.86 19.28
C SER A 62 5.81 -7.41 19.50
N MET A 63 7.07 -7.08 19.20
CA MET A 63 7.53 -5.70 19.23
C MET A 63 7.49 -5.12 17.81
N HIS A 64 7.24 -3.82 17.73
CA HIS A 64 7.25 -3.02 16.49
C HIS A 64 6.11 -3.26 15.50
N GLN A 65 5.36 -4.37 15.56
CA GLN A 65 4.22 -4.60 14.67
C GLN A 65 3.17 -3.49 14.84
N ARG A 66 2.95 -2.74 13.77
CA ARG A 66 1.87 -1.76 13.65
C ARG A 66 1.39 -1.73 12.21
N MET A 67 0.09 -1.55 12.02
CA MET A 67 -0.51 -1.36 10.69
C MET A 67 -1.03 0.07 10.60
N LEU A 68 -0.65 0.75 9.52
CA LEU A 68 -0.99 2.12 9.23
C LEU A 68 -1.89 2.14 8.01
N ARG A 69 -3.10 2.67 8.14
CA ARG A 69 -3.90 3.06 6.99
C ARG A 69 -3.39 4.40 6.48
N LEU A 70 -2.85 4.43 5.27
CA LEU A 70 -2.30 5.64 4.68
C LEU A 70 -3.42 6.52 4.09
N GLU A 71 -3.20 7.82 4.08
CA GLU A 71 -4.11 8.77 3.43
C GLU A 71 -4.01 8.58 1.91
N CYS A 72 -5.08 8.07 1.29
CA CYS A 72 -5.23 8.04 -0.15
C CYS A 72 -5.89 9.34 -0.60
N VAL A 73 -5.12 10.21 -1.26
CA VAL A 73 -5.57 11.53 -1.69
C VAL A 73 -6.51 11.42 -2.90
N THR A 74 -6.12 10.62 -3.89
CA THR A 74 -6.93 10.34 -5.08
C THR A 74 -6.63 8.95 -5.61
N VAL A 75 -7.60 8.37 -6.32
CA VAL A 75 -7.41 7.17 -7.15
C VAL A 75 -7.80 7.54 -8.57
N GLU A 76 -6.82 7.59 -9.45
CA GLU A 76 -7.03 7.83 -10.88
C GLU A 76 -7.37 6.51 -11.57
N VAL A 77 -8.54 6.52 -12.21
CA VAL A 77 -9.07 5.37 -12.94
C VAL A 77 -8.83 5.60 -14.42
N THR A 78 -7.97 4.78 -15.02
CA THR A 78 -7.78 4.77 -16.46
C THR A 78 -8.75 3.77 -17.11
N VAL A 79 -9.25 4.06 -18.31
CA VAL A 79 -10.12 3.14 -19.06
C VAL A 79 -9.34 1.88 -19.43
N GLU A 80 -8.09 2.04 -19.84
CA GLU A 80 -7.15 0.97 -20.17
C GLU A 80 -5.84 1.21 -19.40
N GLY A 81 -5.42 0.26 -18.57
CA GLY A 81 -4.17 0.32 -17.81
C GLY A 81 -4.33 0.26 -16.30
N PRO A 82 -3.21 0.32 -15.56
CA PRO A 82 -3.20 0.24 -14.11
C PRO A 82 -3.89 1.46 -13.47
N LEU A 83 -4.54 1.22 -12.33
CA LEU A 83 -5.02 2.29 -11.46
C LEU A 83 -3.84 2.92 -10.73
N MET A 84 -3.93 4.22 -10.49
CA MET A 84 -2.90 4.99 -9.78
C MET A 84 -3.51 5.63 -8.55
N ALA A 85 -3.07 5.22 -7.37
CA ALA A 85 -3.41 5.90 -6.12
C ALA A 85 -2.32 6.90 -5.76
N LEU A 86 -2.70 8.15 -5.52
CA LEU A 86 -1.83 9.16 -4.92
C LEU A 86 -1.95 9.05 -3.40
N VAL A 87 -0.86 8.72 -2.73
CA VAL A 87 -0.85 8.37 -1.30
C VAL A 87 0.09 9.29 -0.56
N ARG A 88 -0.29 9.71 0.65
CA ARG A 88 0.58 10.48 1.53
C ARG A 88 1.34 9.58 2.48
N VAL A 89 2.64 9.78 2.56
CA VAL A 89 3.48 9.20 3.61
C VAL A 89 3.05 9.78 4.96
N PRO A 90 3.01 8.99 6.05
CA PRO A 90 2.66 9.52 7.37
C PRO A 90 3.42 10.80 7.71
N THR A 91 2.80 11.74 8.43
CA THR A 91 3.45 13.02 8.73
C THR A 91 4.28 12.99 10.00
N SER A 92 4.12 11.96 10.84
CA SER A 92 4.78 11.86 12.14
C SER A 92 5.55 10.55 12.31
N PRO A 93 6.84 10.61 12.67
CA PRO A 93 7.62 9.42 13.03
C PRO A 93 7.16 8.80 14.35
N VAL A 94 6.34 9.49 15.15
CA VAL A 94 5.78 8.93 16.40
C VAL A 94 4.76 7.85 16.09
N THR A 95 3.86 8.13 15.13
CA THR A 95 2.85 7.16 14.68
C THR A 95 3.48 6.11 13.76
N ALA A 96 4.38 6.53 12.89
CA ALA A 96 5.05 5.67 11.92
C ALA A 96 6.59 5.80 12.01
N PRO A 97 7.28 5.12 12.94
CA PRO A 97 8.74 5.20 13.11
C PRO A 97 9.50 4.89 11.83
N THR A 98 10.70 5.46 11.68
CA THR A 98 11.53 5.26 10.48
C THR A 98 11.89 3.79 10.34
N GLY A 99 11.81 3.25 9.14
CA GLY A 99 12.10 1.84 8.91
C GLY A 99 11.40 1.28 7.69
N TYR A 100 11.53 -0.04 7.54
CA TYR A 100 10.91 -0.78 6.46
C TYR A 100 9.47 -1.17 6.80
N TYR A 101 8.59 -0.96 5.85
CA TYR A 101 7.17 -1.30 5.91
C TYR A 101 6.78 -2.14 4.71
N MET A 102 5.84 -3.05 4.91
CA MET A 102 5.17 -3.77 3.86
C MET A 102 3.93 -2.97 3.43
N LEU A 103 4.01 -2.34 2.26
CA LEU A 103 2.92 -1.65 1.62
C LEU A 103 2.00 -2.66 0.92
N THR A 104 0.71 -2.62 1.22
CA THR A 104 -0.30 -3.53 0.68
C THR A 104 -1.49 -2.72 0.18
N VAL A 105 -1.97 -3.05 -1.01
CA VAL A 105 -3.21 -2.51 -1.55
C VAL A 105 -4.33 -3.47 -1.19
N LEU A 106 -5.40 -2.98 -0.57
CA LEU A 106 -6.61 -3.73 -0.26
C LEU A 106 -7.70 -3.29 -1.22
N SER A 107 -8.39 -4.23 -1.85
CA SER A 107 -9.60 -3.98 -2.65
C SER A 107 -10.77 -4.72 -2.02
N GLY A 108 -11.72 -4.01 -1.40
CA GLY A 108 -12.84 -4.65 -0.69
C GLY A 108 -12.39 -5.67 0.37
N GLY A 109 -11.25 -5.44 1.02
CA GLY A 109 -10.65 -6.35 2.00
C GLY A 109 -9.75 -7.45 1.43
N ILE A 110 -9.62 -7.57 0.11
CA ILE A 110 -8.72 -8.54 -0.55
C ILE A 110 -7.33 -7.93 -0.71
N PRO A 111 -6.28 -8.48 -0.07
CA PRO A 111 -4.95 -7.88 -0.09
C PRO A 111 -4.15 -8.26 -1.33
N SER A 112 -3.35 -7.32 -1.83
CA SER A 112 -2.27 -7.56 -2.78
C SER A 112 -1.12 -8.36 -2.16
N LYS A 113 -0.18 -8.82 -3.00
CA LYS A 113 1.17 -9.10 -2.49
C LYS A 113 1.80 -7.78 -2.03
N SER A 114 2.42 -7.78 -0.86
CA SER A 114 3.01 -6.57 -0.31
C SER A 114 4.34 -6.21 -0.99
N LYS A 115 4.67 -4.93 -1.03
CA LYS A 115 6.00 -4.42 -1.40
C LYS A 115 6.69 -3.77 -0.23
N TRP A 116 8.01 -3.92 -0.16
CA TRP A 116 8.80 -3.21 0.82
C TRP A 116 8.97 -1.75 0.41
N VAL A 117 8.73 -0.85 1.36
CA VAL A 117 9.05 0.57 1.27
C VAL A 117 9.77 0.99 2.55
N ARG A 118 10.54 2.09 2.50
CA ARG A 118 11.22 2.60 3.68
C ARG A 118 10.79 4.03 3.98
N PHE A 119 10.25 4.25 5.18
CA PHE A 119 9.95 5.60 5.67
C PHE A 119 11.20 6.24 6.28
N VAL A 120 11.50 7.47 5.87
CA VAL A 120 12.66 8.25 6.31
C VAL A 120 12.27 9.72 6.53
N HIS A 121 13.16 10.46 7.18
CA HIS A 121 13.10 11.93 7.26
C HIS A 121 13.54 12.60 5.96
#